data_AF-A0A9D7FHM0-F1
#
_entry.id   AF-A0A9D7FHM0-F1
#
_cell.length_a   1.000
_cell.length_b   1.000
_cell.length_c   1.000
_cell.angle_alpha   90.00
_cell.angle_beta   90.00
_cell.angle_gamma   90.00
#
_symmetry.space_group_name_H-M   'P 1'
#
loop_
_entity.id
_entity.type
_entity.pdbx_description
1 polymer ?
#
loop_
_entity_poly.entity_id
_entity_poly.type
_entity_poly.pdbx_seq_one_letter_code
_entity_poly.pdbx_strand_id
1 'polypeptide(L)' 'MKFGFKLNGKKVTQEWTLDIQNILDSKNVFQQVYNPTTQSIQTEYQLGFFPMVTYRILF' A
#
# COMPACT_ATOMS: atom_id res chain seq x y z
N MET A 1 3.84 5.04 4.72
CA MET A 1 5.23 5.30 5.15
C MET A 1 6.15 4.63 4.15
N LYS A 2 7.19 5.32 3.68
CA LYS A 2 8.07 4.80 2.62
C LYS A 2 9.50 4.76 3.14
N PHE A 3 10.09 3.57 3.14
CA PHE A 3 11.48 3.33 3.51
C PHE A 3 12.27 3.00 2.25
N GLY A 4 13.31 3.77 1.96
CA GLY A 4 14.19 3.55 0.82
C GLY A 4 15.62 3.35 1.28
N PHE A 5 16.30 2.33 0.74
CA PHE A 5 17.70 2.05 0.97
C PHE A 5 18.42 1.94 -0.37
N LYS A 6 19.45 2.77 -0.58
CA LYS A 6 20.22 2.82 -1.82
C LYS A 6 21.69 2.56 -1.53
N LEU A 7 22.24 1.55 -2.19
CA LEU A 7 23.65 1.18 -2.18
C LEU A 7 24.26 1.51 -3.54
N ASN A 8 25.12 2.52 -3.58
CA ASN A 8 25.88 2.89 -4.77
C ASN A 8 27.25 2.19 -4.74
N GLY A 9 27.41 1.10 -5.48
CA GLY A 9 28.70 0.46 -5.72
C GLY A 9 29.38 1.03 -6.97
N LYS A 10 30.71 0.90 -7.07
CA LYS A 10 31.51 1.40 -8.21
C LYS A 10 31.08 0.84 -9.58
N LYS A 11 30.39 -0.30 -9.62
CA LYS A 11 29.95 -0.97 -10.85
C LYS A 11 28.48 -1.40 -10.83
N VAL A 12 27.83 -1.33 -9.67
CA VAL A 12 26.45 -1.79 -9.49
C VAL A 12 25.79 -0.91 -8.45
N THR A 13 24.62 -0.39 -8.79
CA THR A 13 23.77 0.34 -7.84
C THR A 13 22.55 -0.50 -7.52
N GLN A 14 22.27 -0.69 -6.24
CA GLN A 14 21.11 -1.42 -5.76
C GLN A 14 20.20 -0.48 -4.97
N GLU A 15 18.92 -0.53 -5.27
CA GLU A 15 17.89 0.29 -4.64
C GLU A 15 16.78 -0.63 -4.13
N TRP A 16 16.51 -0.51 -2.83
CA TRP A 16 15.44 -1.19 -2.12
C TRP A 16 14.44 -0.13 -1.71
N THR A 17 13.18 -0.29 -2.07
CA THR A 17 12.11 0.60 -1.63
C THR A 17 10.98 -0.23 -1.07
N LEU A 18 10.62 0.06 0.17
CA LEU A 18 9.55 -0.57 0.90
C LEU A 18 8.53 0.51 1.24
N ASP A 19 7.41 0.51 0.53
CA ASP A 19 6.28 1.39 0.79
C ASP A 19 5.23 0.61 1.57
N ILE A 20 4.89 1.07 2.76
CA ILE A 20 3.85 0.47 3.57
C ILE A 20 2.72 1.47 3.72
N GLN A 21 1.56 1.12 3.17
CA GLN A 21 0.34 1.90 3.30
C GLN A 21 -0.60 1.24 4.32
N ASN A 22 -1.38 2.07 5.02
CA ASN A 22 -2.36 1.62 6.03
C ASN A 22 -1.75 0.79 7.20
N ILE A 23 -0.56 1.15 7.69
CA ILE A 23 0.08 0.49 8.86
C ILE A 23 -0.84 0.40 10.08
N LEU A 24 -1.62 1.45 10.33
CA LEU A 24 -2.48 1.56 11.51
C LEU A 24 -3.87 0.92 11.30
N ASP A 25 -4.09 0.23 10.18
CA ASP A 25 -5.39 -0.36 9.81
C ASP A 25 -6.54 0.63 10.11
N SER A 26 -6.36 1.89 9.70
CA SER A 26 -7.39 2.90 9.89
C SER A 26 -8.54 2.49 8.99
N LYS A 27 -9.53 1.80 9.56
CA LYS A 27 -10.79 1.44 8.91
C LYS A 27 -11.59 2.70 8.59
N ASN A 28 -11.10 3.48 7.64
CA ASN A 28 -11.87 4.56 7.07
C ASN A 28 -12.93 3.93 6.17
N VAL A 29 -14.17 4.32 6.41
CA VAL A 29 -15.30 3.97 5.55
C VAL A 29 -15.01 4.59 4.19
N PHE A 30 -14.70 3.75 3.20
CA PHE A 30 -14.36 4.21 1.86
C PHE A 30 -15.63 4.66 1.14
N GLN A 31 -16.68 3.85 1.24
CA GLN A 31 -17.97 4.15 0.64
C GLN A 31 -19.08 3.40 1.38
N GLN A 32 -20.25 4.03 1.50
CA GLN A 32 -21.47 3.36 1.93
C GLN A 32 -22.34 3.16 0.69
N VAL A 33 -22.56 1.91 0.30
CA VAL A 33 -23.37 1.56 -0.86
C VAL A 33 -24.73 1.08 -0.37
N TYR A 34 -25.78 1.77 -0.79
CA TYR A 34 -27.14 1.32 -0.54
C TYR A 34 -27.45 0.15 -1.46
N ASN A 35 -27.78 -1.01 -0.89
CA ASN A 35 -28.20 -2.17 -1.64
C ASN A 35 -29.75 -2.22 -1.67
N PRO A 36 -30.39 -1.85 -2.79
CA PRO A 36 -31.84 -1.79 -2.88
C PRO A 36 -32.52 -3.16 -2.77
N THR A 37 -31.79 -4.26 -3.01
CA THR A 37 -32.31 -5.64 -2.93
C THR A 37 -32.44 -6.12 -1.48
N THR A 38 -31.54 -5.68 -0.59
CA THR A 38 -31.53 -6.07 0.83
C THR A 38 -31.99 -4.97 1.76
N GLN A 39 -32.33 -3.79 1.22
CA GLN A 39 -32.66 -2.57 1.97
C GLN A 39 -31.61 -2.23 3.06
N SER A 40 -30.36 -2.60 2.81
CA SER A 40 -29.27 -2.46 3.76
C SER A 40 -28.19 -1.53 3.21
N ILE A 41 -27.57 -0.77 4.12
CA ILE A 41 -26.41 0.05 3.80
C ILE A 41 -25.19 -0.84 4.01
N GLN A 42 -24.52 -1.23 2.92
CA GLN A 42 -23.26 -1.95 2.99
C GLN A 42 -22.12 -0.95 3.10
N THR A 43 -21.33 -1.08 4.16
CA THR A 43 -20.14 -0.26 4.39
C THR A 43 -18.95 -0.94 3.74
N GLU A 44 -18.47 -0.38 2.62
CA GLU A 44 -17.23 -0.82 2.00
C GLU A 44 -16.06 -0.12 2.67
N TYR A 45 -15.13 -0.92 3.19
CA TYR A 45 -13.92 -0.43 3.83
C TYR A 45 -12.82 -0.21 2.79
N GLN A 46 -12.01 0.83 2.99
CA GLN A 46 -10.86 1.06 2.14
C GLN A 46 -9.90 -0.14 2.27
N LEU A 47 -9.23 -0.50 1.16
CA LEU A 47 -8.16 -1.50 1.14
C LEU A 47 -7.27 -1.32 2.37
N GLY A 48 -7.16 -2.38 3.18
CA GLY A 48 -6.42 -2.35 4.44
C GLY A 48 -4.90 -2.26 4.23
N PHE A 49 -4.15 -2.99 5.04
CA PHE A 49 -2.69 -3.04 4.95
C PHE A 49 -2.20 -3.45 3.55
N PHE A 50 -1.48 -2.57 2.87
CA PHE A 50 -0.94 -2.82 1.53
C PHE A 50 0.56 -2.49 1.49
N PRO A 51 1.43 -3.50 1.68
CA PRO A 51 2.87 -3.32 1.55
C PRO A 51 3.30 -3.53 0.08
N MET A 52 4.10 -2.61 -0.43
CA MET A 52 4.73 -2.70 -1.75
C MET A 52 6.24 -2.69 -1.59
N VAL A 53 6.89 -3.73 -2.10
CA VAL A 53 8.36 -3.85 -2.10
C VAL A 53 8.85 -3.77 -3.53
N THR A 54 9.76 -2.82 -3.79
CA THR A 54 10.42 -2.63 -5.07
C THR A 54 11.92 -2.82 -4.90
N TYR A 55 12.50 -3.68 -5.73
CA TYR A 55 13.94 -3.85 -5.83
C TYR A 55 14.41 -3.48 -7.23
N ARG A 56 15.44 -2.64 -7.32
CA ARG A 56 16.04 -2.20 -8.58
C ARG A 56 17.55 -2.37 -8.51
N ILE A 57 18.12 -2.96 -9.56
CA ILE A 57 19.56 -3.11 -9.75
C ILE A 57 19.95 -2.44 -11.06
N LEU A 58 20.97 -1.58 -11.02
CA LEU A 58 21.57 -0.94 -12.18
C LEU A 58 23.02 -1.42 -12.29
N PHE A 59 23.45 -1.74 -13.51
CA PHE A 59 24.79 -2.21 -13.87
C PHE A 59 25.51 -1.15 -14.71
#